data_AF-A0A0Q7VTP1-F1
#
_entry.id   AF-A0A0Q7VTP1-F1
#
_cell.length_a   1.000
_cell.length_b   1.000
_cell.length_c   1.000
_cell.angle_alpha   90.00
_cell.angle_beta   90.00
_cell.angle_gamma   90.00
#
_symmetry.space_group_name_H-M   'P 1'
#
loop_
_entity.id
_entity.type
_entity.pdbx_description
1 polymer ?
#
loop_
_entity_poly.entity_id
_entity_poly.type
_entity_poly.pdbx_seq_one_letter_code
_entity_poly.pdbx_strand_id
1 'polypeptide(L)'
;MDNPLIFIAVIVALLVLAVLLPRWVRGSAGAAGRRAERRLADTQLAPILDELATTVVLLAPEPTVREIVDGLVVQQPRRFAMLDGGRYGIRFVEPDDAVIRLVADAEGTSMQVEGFREHLGRPNTAEAWADLRTRAASAAEARGIDAHPGPPLPHRRGDDGSWVRSDGSE
;
A
#
# COMPACT_ATOMS: atom_id res chain seq x y z
N MET A 1 34.80 27.35 -25.70
CA MET A 1 35.03 27.94 -24.38
C MET A 1 33.67 28.32 -23.83
N ASP A 2 33.05 27.42 -23.08
CA ASP A 2 31.88 27.74 -22.26
C ASP A 2 32.29 28.86 -21.33
N ASN A 3 31.81 30.07 -21.61
CA ASN A 3 32.25 31.24 -20.87
C ASN A 3 31.46 31.28 -19.57
N PRO A 4 32.06 30.93 -18.42
CA PRO A 4 31.34 30.84 -17.15
C PRO A 4 30.69 32.17 -16.77
N LEU A 5 31.21 33.28 -17.29
CA LEU A 5 30.62 34.61 -17.14
C LEU A 5 29.23 34.75 -17.77
N ILE A 6 28.94 34.05 -18.87
CA ILE A 6 27.62 34.06 -19.49
C ILE A 6 26.62 33.31 -18.60
N PHE A 7 27.01 32.15 -18.08
CA PHE A 7 26.18 31.40 -17.13
C PHE A 7 25.93 32.20 -15.85
N ILE A 8 26.95 32.86 -15.31
CA ILE A 8 26.81 33.73 -14.14
C ILE A 8 25.87 34.89 -14.44
N ALA A 9 26.01 35.56 -15.59
CA ALA A 9 25.13 36.65 -15.99
C ALA A 9 23.67 36.20 -16.15
N VAL A 10 23.43 35.02 -16.73
CA VAL A 10 22.09 34.43 -16.87
C VAL A 10 21.51 34.06 -15.50
N ILE A 11 22.29 33.46 -14.61
CA ILE A 11 21.85 33.11 -13.24
C ILE A 11 21.51 34.37 -12.44
N VAL A 12 22.34 35.40 -12.51
CA VAL A 12 22.09 36.68 -11.85
C VAL A 12 20.86 37.36 -12.41
N ALA A 13 20.68 37.36 -13.74
CA ALA A 13 19.47 37.91 -14.37
C ALA A 13 18.20 37.16 -13.91
N LEU A 14 18.25 35.83 -13.82
CA LEU A 14 17.14 35.01 -13.30
C LEU A 14 16.86 35.29 -11.82
N LEU A 15 17.88 35.49 -10.99
CA LEU A 15 17.73 35.83 -9.57
C LEU A 15 17.11 37.22 -9.38
N VAL A 16 17.56 38.22 -10.14
CA VAL A 16 17.01 39.58 -10.09
C VAL A 16 15.56 39.57 -10.55
N LEU A 17 15.23 38.85 -11.61
CA LEU A 17 13.86 38.68 -12.08
C LEU A 17 13.00 38.02 -10.99
N ALA A 18 13.50 36.96 -10.35
CA ALA A 18 12.80 36.24 -9.28
C ALA A 18 12.55 37.09 -8.01
N VAL A 19 13.40 38.08 -7.74
CA VAL A 19 13.25 39.04 -6.61
C VAL A 19 12.27 40.16 -6.97
N LEU A 20 12.22 40.57 -8.24
CA LEU A 20 11.31 41.62 -8.72
C LEU A 20 9.88 41.14 -8.97
N LEU A 21 9.63 39.82 -8.92
CA LEU A 21 8.27 39.27 -9.03
C LEU A 21 7.40 39.69 -7.84
N PRO A 22 6.16 40.19 -8.07
CA PRO A 22 5.28 40.67 -7.01
C PRO A 22 4.99 39.58 -5.97
N ARG A 23 5.06 39.92 -4.68
CA ARG A 23 4.79 39.01 -3.54
C ARG A 23 3.41 38.32 -3.61
N TRP A 24 2.47 38.85 -4.39
CA TRP A 24 1.14 38.29 -4.59
C TRP A 24 1.10 37.07 -5.51
N VAL A 25 2.09 36.88 -6.40
CA VAL A 25 2.18 35.69 -7.27
C VAL A 25 2.71 34.47 -6.50
N ARG A 26 3.54 34.69 -5.47
CA ARG A 26 3.99 33.63 -4.53
C ARG A 26 2.84 33.07 -3.69
N GLY A 27 1.78 33.83 -3.45
CA GLY A 27 0.62 33.41 -2.64
C GLY A 27 -0.37 32.50 -3.37
N SER A 28 -0.63 32.72 -4.67
CA SER A 28 -1.65 31.97 -5.42
C SER A 28 -1.14 30.62 -5.94
N ALA A 29 0.15 30.51 -6.24
CA ALA A 29 0.78 29.25 -6.64
C ALA A 29 0.76 28.20 -5.50
N GLY A 30 0.86 28.64 -4.23
CA GLY A 30 0.79 27.72 -3.08
C GLY A 30 -0.58 27.11 -2.86
N ALA A 31 -1.68 27.81 -3.21
CA ALA A 31 -3.03 27.28 -3.04
C ALA A 31 -3.47 26.37 -4.21
N ALA A 32 -3.06 26.69 -5.44
CA ALA A 32 -3.29 25.83 -6.61
C ALA A 32 -2.36 24.60 -6.60
N GLY A 33 -1.09 24.79 -6.23
CA GLY A 33 -0.10 23.71 -6.07
C GLY A 33 -0.52 22.69 -5.03
N ARG A 34 -0.95 23.12 -3.83
CA ARG A 34 -1.43 22.19 -2.78
C ARG A 34 -2.67 21.39 -3.18
N ARG A 35 -3.57 21.94 -4.01
CA ARG A 35 -4.74 21.18 -4.52
C ARG A 35 -4.33 20.20 -5.62
N ALA A 36 -3.40 20.58 -6.49
CA ALA A 36 -2.85 19.69 -7.51
C ALA A 36 -2.02 18.56 -6.89
N GLU A 37 -1.19 18.86 -5.88
CA GLU A 37 -0.42 17.89 -5.10
C GLU A 37 -1.33 16.92 -4.34
N ARG A 38 -2.40 17.42 -3.69
CA ARG A 38 -3.41 16.56 -3.06
C ARG A 38 -4.10 15.65 -4.07
N ARG A 39 -4.54 16.19 -5.21
CA ARG A 39 -5.15 15.38 -6.27
C ARG A 39 -4.19 14.32 -6.84
N LEU A 40 -2.92 14.65 -7.01
CA LEU A 40 -1.91 13.69 -7.48
C LEU A 40 -1.64 12.61 -6.43
N ALA A 41 -1.54 12.99 -5.16
CA ALA A 41 -1.39 12.06 -4.05
C ALA A 41 -2.61 11.13 -3.94
N ASP A 42 -3.82 11.67 -4.03
CA ASP A 42 -5.07 10.90 -4.03
C ASP A 42 -5.16 9.96 -5.25
N THR A 43 -4.70 10.40 -6.42
CA THR A 43 -4.69 9.57 -7.65
C THR A 43 -3.72 8.40 -7.53
N GLN A 44 -2.60 8.54 -6.83
CA GLN A 44 -1.66 7.44 -6.59
C GLN A 44 -2.08 6.55 -5.42
N LEU A 45 -2.86 7.08 -4.47
CA LEU A 45 -3.32 6.34 -3.30
C LEU A 45 -4.47 5.38 -3.63
N ALA A 46 -5.42 5.79 -4.46
CA ALA A 46 -6.56 4.96 -4.85
C ALA A 46 -6.18 3.54 -5.33
N PRO A 47 -5.25 3.35 -6.30
CA PRO A 47 -4.87 2.01 -6.76
C PRO A 47 -4.16 1.18 -5.66
N ILE A 48 -3.45 1.83 -4.74
CA ILE A 48 -2.80 1.15 -3.61
C ILE A 48 -3.86 0.62 -2.65
N LEU A 49 -4.88 1.43 -2.36
CA LEU A 49 -6.00 1.04 -1.51
C LEU A 49 -6.84 -0.06 -2.16
N ASP A 50 -7.08 0.00 -3.46
CA ASP A 50 -7.79 -1.04 -4.20
C ASP A 50 -7.06 -2.39 -4.14
N GLU A 51 -5.72 -2.39 -4.29
CA GLU A 51 -4.95 -3.63 -4.14
C GLU A 51 -5.02 -4.16 -2.71
N LEU A 52 -4.87 -3.29 -1.69
CA LEU A 52 -4.95 -3.71 -0.28
C LEU A 52 -6.36 -4.15 0.14
N ALA A 53 -7.41 -3.66 -0.53
CA ALA A 53 -8.79 -4.09 -0.35
C ALA A 53 -9.08 -5.43 -1.02
N THR A 54 -8.26 -5.85 -1.99
CA THR A 54 -8.48 -7.10 -2.72
C THR A 54 -8.29 -8.30 -1.80
N THR A 55 -9.23 -9.24 -1.83
CA THR A 55 -9.19 -10.50 -1.09
C THR A 55 -9.07 -11.68 -2.05
N VAL A 56 -8.62 -12.82 -1.53
CA VAL A 56 -8.65 -14.10 -2.26
C VAL A 56 -9.29 -15.15 -1.37
N VAL A 57 -10.15 -15.97 -1.96
CA VAL A 57 -10.76 -17.13 -1.29
C VAL A 57 -10.14 -18.38 -1.88
N LEU A 58 -9.66 -19.25 -1.01
CA LEU A 58 -9.18 -20.59 -1.35
C LEU A 58 -10.24 -21.59 -0.88
N LEU A 59 -10.70 -22.48 -1.77
CA LEU A 59 -11.73 -23.49 -1.51
C LEU A 59 -11.18 -24.65 -0.65
N ALA A 60 -10.65 -24.31 0.52
CA ALA A 60 -10.14 -25.26 1.49
C ALA A 60 -10.38 -24.76 2.93
N PRO A 61 -10.43 -25.70 3.90
CA PRO A 61 -10.50 -25.35 5.31
C PRO A 61 -9.31 -24.50 5.75
N GLU A 62 -9.55 -23.67 6.76
CA GLU A 62 -8.57 -22.72 7.30
C GLU A 62 -7.24 -23.36 7.71
N PRO A 63 -7.20 -24.56 8.33
CA PRO A 63 -5.93 -25.24 8.63
C PRO A 63 -5.09 -25.57 7.38
N THR A 64 -5.74 -25.96 6.28
CA THR A 64 -5.05 -26.29 5.02
C THR A 64 -4.48 -25.02 4.37
N VAL A 65 -5.25 -23.94 4.39
CA VAL A 65 -4.81 -22.65 3.85
C VAL A 65 -3.68 -22.06 4.71
N ARG A 66 -3.79 -22.21 6.03
CA ARG A 66 -2.73 -21.83 6.97
C ARG A 66 -1.42 -22.52 6.64
N GLU A 67 -1.43 -23.83 6.41
CA GLU A 67 -0.22 -24.58 6.03
C GLU A 67 0.44 -24.03 4.75
N ILE A 68 -0.38 -23.68 3.74
CA ILE A 68 0.11 -23.09 2.49
C ILE A 68 0.78 -21.75 2.76
N VAL A 69 0.12 -20.86 3.51
CA VAL A 69 0.62 -19.51 3.80
C VAL A 69 1.85 -19.57 4.69
N ASP A 70 1.86 -20.42 5.73
CA ASP A 70 3.02 -20.67 6.59
C ASP A 70 4.25 -21.04 5.75
N GLY A 71 4.08 -21.97 4.80
CA GLY A 71 5.14 -22.38 3.89
C GLY A 71 5.72 -21.24 3.05
N LEU A 72 4.88 -20.28 2.64
CA LEU A 72 5.30 -19.09 1.87
C LEU A 72 5.99 -18.05 2.74
N VAL A 73 5.48 -17.82 3.95
CA VAL A 73 6.00 -16.85 4.92
C VAL A 73 7.40 -17.26 5.39
N VAL A 74 7.62 -18.54 5.70
CA VAL A 74 8.93 -19.07 6.13
C VAL A 74 9.99 -18.93 5.04
N GLN A 75 9.61 -18.96 3.76
CA GLN A 75 10.54 -18.79 2.65
C GLN A 75 11.04 -17.34 2.49
N GLN A 76 10.31 -16.35 3.02
CA GLN A 76 10.63 -14.92 2.86
C GLN A 76 10.56 -14.16 4.19
N PRO A 77 11.37 -14.53 5.21
CA PRO A 77 11.32 -13.96 6.55
C PRO A 77 11.74 -12.48 6.63
N ARG A 78 12.29 -11.93 5.53
CA ARG A 78 12.59 -10.50 5.41
C ARG A 78 11.35 -9.66 5.07
N ARG A 79 10.37 -10.24 4.37
CA ARG A 79 9.16 -9.56 3.90
C ARG A 79 7.93 -9.94 4.71
N PHE A 80 7.89 -11.15 5.26
CA PHE A 80 6.75 -11.64 6.01
C PHE A 80 7.13 -12.10 7.41
N ALA A 81 6.20 -11.99 8.33
CA ALA A 81 6.33 -12.46 9.70
C ALA A 81 5.07 -13.20 10.12
N MET A 82 5.22 -14.22 10.96
CA MET A 82 4.08 -14.79 11.70
C MET A 82 3.82 -13.92 12.92
N LEU A 83 2.55 -13.60 13.17
CA LEU A 83 2.09 -12.79 14.30
C LEU A 83 1.21 -13.63 15.22
N ASP A 84 1.04 -13.15 16.45
CA ASP A 84 0.19 -13.80 17.43
C ASP A 84 -1.28 -13.88 16.97
N GLY A 85 -1.93 -14.97 17.33
CA GLY A 85 -3.33 -15.23 16.98
C GLY A 85 -3.56 -15.75 15.56
N GLY A 86 -2.53 -16.31 14.90
CA GLY A 86 -2.65 -16.88 13.55
C GLY A 86 -2.74 -15.83 12.44
N ARG A 87 -2.18 -14.64 12.70
CA ARG A 87 -2.10 -13.54 11.73
C ARG A 87 -0.73 -13.52 11.07
N TYR A 88 -0.64 -12.85 9.93
CA TYR A 88 0.62 -12.66 9.21
C TYR A 88 0.91 -11.18 9.03
N GLY A 89 2.15 -10.81 9.25
CA GLY A 89 2.66 -9.47 9.05
C GLY A 89 3.36 -9.35 7.70
N ILE A 90 3.12 -8.26 6.99
CA ILE A 90 3.97 -7.80 5.89
C ILE A 90 4.88 -6.70 6.44
N ARG A 91 6.18 -6.87 6.29
CA ARG A 91 7.20 -5.94 6.74
C ARG A 91 7.61 -4.96 5.64
N PHE A 92 7.54 -3.67 5.95
CA PHE A 92 8.26 -2.63 5.21
C PHE A 92 9.38 -2.04 6.08
N VAL A 93 9.01 -1.47 7.22
CA VAL A 93 9.85 -1.04 8.35
C VAL A 93 9.62 -1.97 9.54
N GLU A 94 8.37 -2.13 9.99
CA GLU A 94 7.99 -2.96 11.13
C GLU A 94 7.31 -4.26 10.65
N PRO A 95 7.40 -5.36 11.42
CA PRO A 95 6.83 -6.65 11.01
C PRO A 95 5.31 -6.63 10.76
N ASP A 96 4.58 -5.68 11.34
CA ASP A 96 3.13 -5.54 11.33
C ASP A 96 2.64 -4.34 10.50
N ASP A 97 3.46 -3.81 9.57
CA ASP A 97 3.08 -2.68 8.71
C ASP A 97 1.86 -2.98 7.83
N ALA A 98 1.61 -4.24 7.52
CA ALA A 98 0.31 -4.73 7.11
C ALA A 98 0.03 -6.04 7.84
N VAL A 99 -1.21 -6.21 8.30
CA VAL A 99 -1.66 -7.41 9.01
C VAL A 99 -2.66 -8.13 8.13
N ILE A 100 -2.39 -9.40 7.87
CA ILE A 100 -3.23 -10.32 7.11
C ILE A 100 -3.87 -11.30 8.09
N ARG A 101 -5.13 -11.61 7.82
CA ARG A 101 -5.90 -12.60 8.57
C ARG A 101 -6.50 -13.63 7.62
N LEU A 102 -6.55 -14.86 8.10
CA LEU A 102 -7.35 -15.93 7.49
C LEU A 102 -8.72 -15.95 8.15
N VAL A 103 -9.77 -15.91 7.33
CA VAL A 103 -11.16 -15.95 7.78
C VAL A 103 -11.85 -17.12 7.10
N ALA A 104 -12.26 -18.09 7.89
CA ALA A 104 -13.08 -19.20 7.41
C ALA A 104 -14.49 -18.71 7.06
N ASP A 105 -15.01 -19.16 5.93
CA ASP A 105 -16.36 -18.92 5.43
C ASP A 105 -16.94 -20.23 4.86
N ALA A 106 -18.22 -20.22 4.47
CA ALA A 106 -18.91 -21.37 3.89
C ALA A 106 -18.27 -21.86 2.58
N GLU A 107 -17.66 -20.96 1.81
CA GLU A 107 -17.02 -21.26 0.52
C GLU A 107 -15.56 -21.72 0.66
N GLY A 108 -14.94 -21.51 1.82
CA GLY A 108 -13.52 -21.82 2.02
C GLY A 108 -12.86 -20.88 3.02
N THR A 109 -11.62 -20.47 2.76
CA THR A 109 -10.91 -19.53 3.62
C THR A 109 -10.49 -18.30 2.82
N SER A 110 -10.95 -17.14 3.28
CA SER A 110 -10.55 -15.85 2.74
C SER A 110 -9.25 -15.38 3.37
N MET A 111 -8.33 -14.93 2.53
CA MET A 111 -7.11 -14.23 2.95
C MET A 111 -7.31 -12.74 2.68
N GLN A 112 -7.22 -11.95 3.74
CA GLN A 112 -7.61 -10.53 3.72
C GLN A 112 -6.68 -9.66 4.57
N VAL A 113 -6.48 -8.41 4.17
CA VAL A 113 -5.76 -7.40 4.96
C VAL A 113 -6.69 -6.83 6.04
N GLU A 114 -6.33 -7.02 7.31
CA GLU A 114 -7.05 -6.50 8.48
C GLU A 114 -6.75 -5.01 8.70
N GLY A 115 -5.50 -4.60 8.48
CA GLY A 115 -5.07 -3.22 8.60
C GLY A 115 -3.64 -3.03 8.12
N PHE A 116 -3.24 -1.76 7.94
CA PHE A 116 -1.90 -1.39 7.49
C PHE A 116 -1.51 0.01 7.93
N ARG A 117 -0.22 0.34 7.88
CA ARG A 117 0.33 1.64 8.25
C ARG A 117 0.86 2.38 7.04
N GLU A 118 0.74 3.69 7.07
CA GLU A 118 1.44 4.56 6.14
C GLU A 118 2.86 4.83 6.59
N HIS A 119 3.77 4.82 5.63
CA HIS A 119 5.12 5.35 5.79
C HIS A 119 5.35 6.40 4.72
N LEU A 120 5.81 7.57 5.14
CA LEU A 120 6.03 8.73 4.25
C LEU A 120 4.76 9.16 3.49
N GLY A 121 3.59 9.04 4.14
CA GLY A 121 2.30 9.51 3.61
C GLY A 121 1.62 8.56 2.62
N ARG A 122 2.06 7.30 2.53
CA ARG A 122 1.39 6.26 1.73
C ARG A 122 1.59 4.85 2.32
N PRO A 123 0.70 3.89 2.02
CA PRO A 123 0.96 2.49 2.29
C PRO A 123 2.05 1.96 1.34
N ASN A 124 2.99 1.15 1.85
CA ASN A 124 4.09 0.61 1.04
C ASN A 124 4.08 -0.93 0.95
N THR A 125 3.00 -1.57 1.39
CA THR A 125 2.88 -3.04 1.50
C THR A 125 2.03 -3.68 0.40
N ALA A 126 1.39 -2.90 -0.47
CA ALA A 126 0.50 -3.39 -1.52
C ALA A 126 1.15 -4.39 -2.50
N GLU A 127 2.39 -4.13 -2.92
CA GLU A 127 3.11 -5.06 -3.82
C GLU A 127 3.40 -6.40 -3.14
N ALA A 128 3.81 -6.37 -1.87
CA ALA A 128 4.06 -7.59 -1.10
C ALA A 128 2.76 -8.36 -0.80
N TRP A 129 1.65 -7.65 -0.64
CA TRP A 129 0.32 -8.25 -0.53
C TRP A 129 -0.08 -8.97 -1.84
N ALA A 130 0.02 -8.29 -2.97
CA ALA A 130 -0.27 -8.86 -4.28
C ALA A 130 0.56 -10.12 -4.56
N ASP A 131 1.87 -10.07 -4.29
CA ASP A 131 2.78 -11.21 -4.47
C ASP A 131 2.41 -12.40 -3.58
N LEU A 132 2.09 -12.16 -2.29
CA LEU A 132 1.67 -13.22 -1.39
C LEU A 132 0.35 -13.85 -1.86
N ARG A 133 -0.62 -13.02 -2.28
CA ARG A 133 -1.93 -13.47 -2.78
C ARG A 133 -1.78 -14.34 -4.02
N THR A 134 -0.97 -13.92 -5.00
CA THR A 134 -0.68 -14.71 -6.20
C THR A 134 0.02 -16.02 -5.85
N ARG A 135 1.03 -16.01 -4.98
CA ARG A 135 1.74 -17.23 -4.59
C ARG A 135 0.87 -18.21 -3.82
N ALA A 136 0.00 -17.71 -2.94
CA ALA A 136 -0.96 -18.54 -2.21
C ALA A 136 -1.94 -19.21 -3.17
N ALA A 137 -2.49 -18.48 -4.14
CA ALA A 137 -3.36 -19.03 -5.18
C ALA A 137 -2.63 -20.10 -6.00
N SER A 138 -1.43 -19.81 -6.52
CA SER A 138 -0.65 -20.80 -7.29
C SER A 138 -0.27 -22.03 -6.48
N ALA A 139 0.07 -21.87 -5.20
CA ALA A 139 0.37 -22.99 -4.31
C ALA A 139 -0.86 -23.84 -3.97
N ALA A 140 -2.04 -23.21 -3.89
CA ALA A 140 -3.33 -23.90 -3.73
C ALA A 140 -3.70 -24.70 -4.98
N GLU A 141 -3.59 -24.07 -6.16
CA GLU A 141 -3.85 -24.71 -7.45
C GLU A 141 -2.95 -25.93 -7.67
N ALA A 142 -1.67 -25.84 -7.29
CA ALA A 142 -0.73 -26.96 -7.33
C ALA A 142 -1.14 -28.15 -6.44
N ARG A 143 -2.01 -27.92 -5.44
CA ARG A 143 -2.61 -28.93 -4.56
C ARG A 143 -4.02 -29.32 -5.00
N GLY A 144 -4.51 -28.82 -6.14
CA GLY A 144 -5.87 -29.05 -6.63
C GLY A 144 -6.95 -28.28 -5.85
N ILE A 145 -6.58 -27.19 -5.19
CA ILE A 145 -7.49 -26.30 -4.47
C ILE A 145 -7.75 -25.09 -5.35
N ASP A 146 -9.02 -24.85 -5.68
CA ASP A 146 -9.41 -23.68 -6.45
C ASP A 146 -9.24 -22.39 -5.62
N ALA A 147 -8.80 -21.34 -6.29
CA ALA A 147 -8.69 -20.00 -5.73
C ALA A 147 -9.44 -19.00 -6.62
N HIS A 148 -10.19 -18.08 -6.01
CA HIS A 148 -10.88 -17.02 -6.73
C HIS A 148 -10.81 -15.69 -5.97
N PRO A 149 -10.99 -14.56 -6.67
CA PRO A 149 -11.19 -13.28 -6.01
C PRO A 149 -12.36 -13.35 -5.04
N GLY A 150 -12.16 -12.80 -3.83
CA GLY A 150 -13.25 -12.57 -2.88
C GLY A 150 -13.81 -11.15 -3.00
N PRO A 151 -14.85 -10.81 -2.22
CA PRO A 151 -15.34 -9.45 -2.15
C PRO A 151 -14.24 -8.51 -1.61
N PRO A 152 -14.07 -7.31 -2.18
CA PRO A 152 -13.11 -6.36 -1.66
C PRO A 152 -13.54 -5.87 -0.27
N LEU A 153 -12.56 -5.63 0.60
CA LEU A 153 -12.80 -5.14 1.97
C LEU A 153 -12.24 -3.72 2.12
N PRO A 154 -13.10 -2.70 2.28
CA PRO A 154 -12.64 -1.33 2.42
C PRO A 154 -11.94 -1.09 3.76
N HIS A 155 -11.01 -0.13 3.74
CA HIS A 155 -10.29 0.34 4.92
C HIS A 155 -10.57 1.81 5.16
N ARG A 156 -10.56 2.21 6.43
CA ARG A 156 -10.66 3.59 6.88
C ARG A 156 -9.35 4.03 7.48
N ARG A 157 -8.89 5.22 7.09
CA ARG A 157 -7.72 5.88 7.67
C ARG A 157 -8.05 6.44 9.06
N GLY A 158 -7.22 6.12 10.05
CA GLY A 158 -7.18 6.75 11.36
C GLY A 158 -6.25 7.96 11.40
N ASP A 159 -6.33 8.73 12.48
CA ASP A 159 -5.57 9.98 12.66
C ASP A 159 -4.05 9.76 12.79
N ASP A 160 -3.65 8.55 13.17
CA ASP A 160 -2.25 8.13 13.35
C ASP A 160 -1.60 7.60 12.06
N GLY A 161 -2.31 7.65 10.92
CA GLY A 161 -1.84 7.09 9.66
C GLY A 161 -1.95 5.57 9.58
N SER A 162 -2.60 4.93 10.54
CA SER A 162 -3.05 3.54 10.42
C SER A 162 -4.33 3.46 9.59
N TRP A 163 -4.53 2.32 8.95
CA TRP A 163 -5.74 1.98 8.22
C TRP A 163 -6.28 0.68 8.81
N VAL A 164 -7.56 0.68 9.13
CA VAL A 164 -8.24 -0.47 9.71
C VAL A 164 -9.42 -0.81 8.82
N ARG A 165 -9.72 -2.10 8.69
CA ARG A 165 -10.91 -2.56 7.98
C ARG A 165 -12.14 -1.80 8.48
N SER A 166 -12.92 -1.25 7.57
CA SER A 166 -14.22 -0.71 7.93
C SER A 166 -15.18 -1.89 8.08
N ASP A 167 -15.52 -2.22 9.32
CA ASP A 167 -16.63 -3.15 9.57
C ASP A 167 -17.90 -2.48 9.02
N GLY A 168 -18.45 -3.02 7.94
CA GLY A 168 -19.70 -2.54 7.34
C GLY A 168 -20.81 -2.62 8.37
N SER A 169 -21.03 -1.51 9.07
CA SER A 169 -22.12 -1.31 10.02
C SER A 169 -22.86 -0.05 9.58
N GLU A 170 -23.75 -0.23 8.62
CA GLU A 170 -24.95 0.58 8.43
C GLU A 170 -26.16 -0.36 8.41
#